data_AF-A0A7W7QIB9-F1
#
_entry.id   AF-A0A7W7QIB9-F1
#
_cell.length_a   1.000
_cell.length_b   1.000
_cell.length_c   1.000
_cell.angle_alpha   90.00
_cell.angle_beta   90.00
_cell.angle_gamma   90.00
#
_symmetry.space_group_name_H-M   'P 1'
#
loop_
_entity.id
_entity.type
_entity.pdbx_description
1 polymer ?
#
loop_
_entity_poly.entity_id
_entity_poly.type
_entity_poly.pdbx_seq_one_letter_code
_entity_poly.pdbx_strand_id
1 'polypeptide(L)'
;MIGRTRRGGRHRDGQPPTTVYRRLWDGPARSDAETLDRSTPGWSVFYSLSQRRFYAIATWPTPQPLIISDASAEGLQDQMHQAETALTWQSLPEQARPRPAPVLHREGTR
;
A
#
# COMPACT_ATOMS: atom_id res chain seq x y z
N MET A 1 -20.62 4.08 -51.61
CA MET A 1 -20.06 4.93 -50.53
C MET A 1 -21.22 5.32 -49.61
N ILE A 2 -21.42 4.63 -48.46
CA ILE A 2 -22.57 4.87 -47.58
C ILE A 2 -22.05 5.48 -46.27
N GLY A 3 -22.24 6.79 -46.12
CA GLY A 3 -21.92 7.50 -44.88
C GLY A 3 -22.93 7.15 -43.80
N ARG A 4 -22.51 6.45 -42.74
CA ARG A 4 -23.32 6.25 -41.53
C ARG A 4 -23.51 7.62 -40.85
N THR A 5 -24.73 8.15 -40.91
CA THR A 5 -25.15 9.29 -40.10
C THR A 5 -25.03 8.92 -38.62
N ARG A 6 -24.13 9.57 -37.90
CA ARG A 6 -24.06 9.46 -36.44
C ARG A 6 -25.39 9.99 -35.90
N ARG A 7 -26.20 9.13 -35.28
CA ARG A 7 -27.39 9.60 -34.52
C ARG A 7 -26.87 10.57 -33.46
N GLY A 8 -27.29 11.82 -33.54
CA GLY A 8 -27.08 12.81 -32.49
C GLY A 8 -27.59 12.26 -31.16
N GLY A 9 -26.84 12.49 -30.08
CA GLY A 9 -27.23 12.06 -28.74
C GLY A 9 -28.65 12.54 -28.39
N ARG A 10 -29.33 11.80 -27.51
CA ARG A 10 -30.72 12.09 -27.06
C ARG A 10 -30.77 13.33 -26.17
N HIS A 11 -30.36 14.48 -26.68
CA HIS A 11 -30.61 15.77 -26.05
C HIS A 11 -32.02 16.20 -26.45
N ARG A 12 -32.90 16.39 -25.45
CA ARG A 12 -34.22 17.00 -25.68
C ARG A 12 -34.04 18.51 -25.59
N ASP A 13 -34.34 19.21 -26.68
CA ASP A 13 -34.35 20.67 -26.69
C ASP A 13 -35.34 21.18 -25.62
N GLY A 14 -34.89 22.13 -24.80
CA GLY A 14 -35.70 22.73 -23.73
C GLY A 14 -35.67 22.03 -22.37
N GLN A 15 -34.96 20.90 -22.21
CA GLN A 15 -34.72 20.37 -20.85
C GLN A 15 -33.63 21.17 -20.13
N PRO A 16 -33.82 21.51 -18.83
CA PRO A 16 -32.76 22.10 -18.04
C PRO A 16 -31.57 21.12 -17.98
N PRO A 17 -30.32 21.62 -17.94
CA PRO A 17 -29.15 20.77 -17.80
C PRO A 17 -29.30 19.84 -16.60
N THR A 18 -29.20 18.53 -16.82
CA THR A 18 -29.16 17.57 -15.72
C THR A 18 -27.86 17.77 -14.95
N THR A 19 -27.94 18.10 -13.67
CA THR A 19 -26.77 18.09 -12.79
C THR A 19 -26.26 16.66 -12.64
N VAL A 20 -25.12 16.37 -13.27
CA VAL A 20 -24.41 15.10 -13.11
C VAL A 20 -23.29 15.31 -12.10
N TYR A 21 -23.40 14.67 -10.95
CA TYR A 21 -22.33 14.71 -9.94
C TYR A 21 -21.09 13.97 -10.46
N ARG A 22 -19.91 14.58 -10.28
CA ARG A 22 -18.64 13.91 -10.55
C ARG A 22 -18.47 12.76 -9.56
N ARG A 23 -18.65 11.52 -10.03
CA ARG A 23 -18.29 10.34 -9.26
C ARG A 23 -16.79 10.11 -9.40
N LEU A 24 -16.05 10.23 -8.29
CA LEU A 24 -14.67 9.77 -8.24
C LEU A 24 -14.65 8.25 -8.33
N TRP A 25 -13.82 7.75 -9.25
CA TRP A 25 -13.54 6.33 -9.36
C TRP A 25 -12.86 5.84 -8.06
N ASP A 26 -13.33 4.72 -7.50
CA ASP A 26 -12.84 4.12 -6.26
C ASP A 26 -12.68 5.11 -5.10
N GLY A 27 -13.63 6.05 -4.96
CA GLY A 27 -13.62 7.11 -3.94
C GLY A 27 -13.34 6.64 -2.51
N PRO A 28 -14.03 5.59 -2.00
CA PRO A 28 -13.75 5.04 -0.67
C PRO A 28 -12.29 4.59 -0.52
N ALA A 29 -11.76 3.81 -1.45
CA ALA A 29 -10.37 3.32 -1.38
C ALA A 29 -9.34 4.45 -1.39
N ARG A 30 -9.59 5.55 -2.14
CA ARG A 30 -8.74 6.74 -2.11
C ARG A 30 -8.81 7.45 -0.75
N SER A 31 -10.01 7.59 -0.19
CA SER A 31 -10.21 8.18 1.14
C SER A 31 -9.53 7.35 2.23
N ASP A 32 -9.56 6.02 2.12
CA ASP A 32 -8.89 5.11 3.06
C ASP A 32 -7.37 5.27 2.96
N ALA A 33 -6.82 5.33 1.73
CA ALA A 33 -5.40 5.57 1.52
C ALA A 33 -4.95 6.94 2.06
N GLU A 34 -5.72 8.00 1.84
CA GLU A 34 -5.44 9.35 2.37
C GLU A 34 -5.56 9.42 3.90
N THR A 35 -6.42 8.59 4.49
CA THR A 35 -6.53 8.48 5.94
C THR A 35 -5.33 7.74 6.51
N LEU A 36 -4.91 6.65 5.87
CA LEU A 36 -3.76 5.86 6.27
C LEU A 36 -2.44 6.65 6.12
N ASP A 37 -2.26 7.39 5.02
CA ASP A 37 -1.13 8.30 4.79
C ASP A 37 -0.98 9.30 5.94
N ARG A 38 -2.09 9.92 6.36
CA ARG A 38 -2.09 10.90 7.46
C ARG A 38 -1.86 10.26 8.83
N SER A 39 -2.27 9.01 9.03
CA SER A 39 -2.16 8.33 10.33
C SER A 39 -0.84 7.60 10.54
N THR A 40 0.00 7.45 9.50
CA THR A 40 1.25 6.67 9.56
C THR A 40 2.47 7.53 9.25
N PRO A 41 3.01 8.26 10.25
CA PRO A 41 4.21 9.08 10.05
C PRO A 41 5.38 8.27 9.52
N GLY A 42 6.11 8.83 8.57
CA GLY A 42 7.27 8.17 7.95
C GLY A 42 6.91 7.27 6.76
N TRP A 43 5.64 7.13 6.42
CA TRP A 43 5.21 6.49 5.19
C TRP A 43 4.55 7.50 4.26
N SER A 44 4.68 7.27 2.96
CA SER A 44 3.82 7.85 1.94
C SER A 44 2.93 6.76 1.37
N VAL A 45 1.62 6.93 1.50
CA VAL A 45 0.61 5.95 1.13
C VAL A 45 -0.28 6.48 0.02
N PHE A 46 -0.53 5.66 -1.00
CA PHE A 46 -1.43 6.03 -2.10
C PHE A 46 -2.15 4.81 -2.69
N TYR A 47 -3.29 5.08 -3.32
CA TYR A 47 -4.07 4.07 -4.04
C TYR A 47 -3.88 4.21 -5.55
N SER A 48 -3.48 3.12 -6.21
CA SER A 48 -3.33 3.07 -7.67
C SER A 48 -4.61 2.60 -8.33
N LEU A 49 -5.19 3.42 -9.22
CA LEU A 49 -6.39 3.06 -9.99
C LEU A 49 -6.11 2.01 -11.08
N SER A 50 -4.89 1.95 -11.61
CA SER A 50 -4.55 1.01 -12.70
C SER A 50 -4.44 -0.42 -12.20
N GLN A 51 -3.89 -0.60 -11.00
CA GLN A 51 -3.70 -1.91 -10.37
C GLN A 51 -4.74 -2.21 -9.29
N ARG A 52 -5.53 -1.21 -8.88
CA ARG A 52 -6.49 -1.28 -7.76
C ARG A 52 -5.86 -1.82 -6.48
N ARG A 53 -4.66 -1.32 -6.17
CA ARG A 53 -3.86 -1.70 -5.01
C ARG A 53 -3.42 -0.47 -4.23
N PHE A 54 -3.27 -0.67 -2.93
CA PHE A 54 -2.67 0.27 -2.01
C PHE A 54 -1.15 0.07 -2.01
N TYR A 55 -0.41 1.17 -1.95
CA TYR A 55 1.04 1.20 -1.88
C TYR A 55 1.48 2.05 -0.71
N ALA A 56 2.53 1.62 -0.02
CA ALA A 56 3.24 2.39 0.99
C ALA A 56 4.72 2.44 0.63
N ILE A 57 5.32 3.62 0.75
CA ILE A 57 6.75 3.85 0.55
C ILE A 57 7.32 4.47 1.82
N ALA A 58 8.38 3.89 2.37
CA ALA A 58 9.05 4.47 3.54
C ALA A 58 9.74 5.78 3.14
N THR A 59 9.50 6.84 3.91
CA THR A 59 10.09 8.17 3.69
C THR A 59 11.33 8.43 4.54
N TRP A 60 11.63 7.55 5.50
CA TRP A 60 12.88 7.60 6.24
C TRP A 60 14.02 6.90 5.46
N PRO A 61 15.29 7.20 5.77
CA PRO A 61 16.41 6.52 5.14
C PRO A 61 16.43 5.03 5.47
N THR A 62 16.33 4.17 4.45
CA THR A 62 16.52 2.72 4.56
C THR A 62 17.68 2.29 3.67
N PRO A 63 18.41 1.20 4.00
CA PRO A 63 19.52 0.69 3.18
C PRO A 63 19.09 0.34 1.75
N GLN A 64 17.83 -0.07 1.57
CA GLN A 64 17.19 -0.35 0.30
C GLN A 64 15.80 0.28 0.31
N PRO A 65 15.30 0.84 -0.81
CA PRO A 65 13.96 1.43 -0.86
C PRO A 65 12.90 0.41 -0.45
N LEU A 66 12.11 0.75 0.58
CA LEU A 66 11.06 -0.12 1.10
C LEU A 66 9.72 0.30 0.51
N ILE A 67 9.19 -0.55 -0.37
CA ILE A 67 7.91 -0.37 -1.05
C ILE A 67 7.05 -1.60 -0.77
N ILE A 68 5.88 -1.38 -0.20
CA ILE A 68 4.93 -2.42 0.18
C ILE A 68 3.64 -2.20 -0.60
N SER A 69 2.94 -3.26 -0.96
CA SER A 69 1.64 -3.15 -1.60
C SER A 69 0.67 -4.23 -1.19
N ASP A 70 -0.60 -3.87 -1.06
CA ASP A 70 -1.68 -4.79 -0.73
C ASP A 70 -2.95 -4.46 -1.53
N ALA A 71 -3.87 -5.40 -1.61
CA ALA A 71 -5.19 -5.18 -2.22
C ALA A 71 -6.15 -4.43 -1.28
N SER A 72 -5.83 -4.36 0.01
CA SER A 72 -6.63 -3.75 1.08
C SER A 72 -5.82 -2.75 1.90
N ALA A 73 -6.50 -1.75 2.49
CA ALA A 73 -5.84 -0.78 3.37
C ALA A 73 -5.36 -1.42 4.68
N GLU A 74 -6.17 -2.31 5.27
CA GLU A 74 -5.83 -3.04 6.50
C GLU A 74 -4.63 -3.96 6.29
N GLY A 75 -4.64 -4.78 5.23
CA GLY A 75 -3.50 -5.63 4.89
C GLY A 75 -2.23 -4.85 4.59
N LEU A 76 -2.35 -3.66 3.98
CA LEU A 76 -1.20 -2.76 3.80
C LEU A 76 -0.66 -2.29 5.15
N GLN A 77 -1.52 -1.87 6.06
CA GLN A 77 -1.13 -1.40 7.39
C GLN A 77 -0.43 -2.51 8.21
N ASP A 78 -0.94 -3.74 8.16
CA ASP A 78 -0.30 -4.89 8.81
C ASP A 78 1.10 -5.15 8.26
N GLN A 79 1.26 -5.11 6.93
CA GLN A 79 2.58 -5.30 6.31
C GLN A 79 3.55 -4.15 6.66
N MET A 80 3.07 -2.90 6.72
CA MET A 80 3.88 -1.76 7.17
C MET A 80 4.39 -1.99 8.60
N HIS A 81 3.50 -2.41 9.52
CA HIS A 81 3.87 -2.70 10.90
C HIS A 81 4.87 -3.87 11.02
N GLN A 82 4.66 -4.92 10.24
CA GLN A 82 5.60 -6.06 10.18
C GLN A 82 6.98 -5.61 9.68
N ALA A 83 7.03 -4.74 8.66
CA ALA A 83 8.28 -4.24 8.11
C ALA A 83 9.04 -3.35 9.11
N GLU A 84 8.35 -2.45 9.81
CA GLU A 84 8.94 -1.65 10.89
C GLU A 84 9.50 -2.53 12.02
N THR A 85 8.74 -3.55 12.41
CA THR A 85 9.15 -4.52 13.43
C THR A 85 10.40 -5.28 12.98
N ALA A 86 10.42 -5.76 11.74
CA ALA A 86 11.57 -6.47 11.17
C ALA A 86 12.84 -5.60 11.12
N LEU A 87 12.71 -4.34 10.71
CA LEU A 87 13.82 -3.38 10.70
C LEU A 87 14.32 -3.08 12.11
N THR A 88 13.41 -2.95 13.08
CA THR A 88 13.76 -2.77 14.49
C THR A 88 14.59 -3.94 15.00
N TRP A 89 14.16 -5.18 14.73
CA TRP A 89 14.91 -6.38 15.10
C TRP A 89 16.30 -6.45 14.44
N GLN A 90 16.44 -5.99 13.20
CA GLN A 90 17.72 -5.96 12.50
C GLN A 90 18.68 -4.89 13.06
N SER A 91 18.14 -3.80 13.61
CA SER A 91 18.93 -2.70 14.19
C SER A 91 19.48 -3.01 15.59
N LEU A 92 19.01 -4.08 16.25
CA LEU A 92 19.51 -4.47 17.56
C LEU A 92 20.98 -4.90 17.48
N PRO A 93 21.83 -4.45 18.42
CA PRO A 93 23.22 -4.87 18.47
C PRO A 93 23.32 -6.39 18.66
N GLU A 94 24.30 -7.02 17.99
CA GLU A 94 24.54 -8.47 17.95
C GLU A 94 24.51 -9.15 19.34
N GLN A 95 24.83 -8.40 20.41
CA GLN A 95 24.81 -8.87 21.79
C GLN A 95 23.42 -9.22 22.34
N ALA A 96 22.34 -8.71 21.74
CA ALA A 96 20.96 -9.04 22.14
C ALA A 96 20.43 -10.32 21.47
N ARG A 97 21.17 -10.91 20.52
CA ARG A 97 20.80 -12.21 19.93
C ARG A 97 21.12 -13.31 20.95
N PRO A 98 20.19 -14.26 21.21
CA PRO A 98 20.49 -15.38 22.09
C PRO A 98 21.69 -16.14 21.51
N ARG A 99 22.82 -16.11 22.24
CA ARG A 99 24.02 -16.85 21.86
C ARG A 99 23.63 -18.34 21.79
N PRO A 100 23.86 -19.04 20.67
CA PRO A 100 23.62 -20.47 20.61
C PRO A 100 24.42 -21.11 21.76
N ALA A 101 23.74 -21.92 22.58
CA ALA A 101 24.37 -22.59 23.70
C ALA A 101 25.61 -23.34 23.19
N PRO A 102 26.75 -23.31 23.91
CA PRO A 102 27.92 -24.07 23.52
C PRO A 102 27.50 -25.53 23.36
N VAL A 103 27.67 -26.06 22.14
CA VAL A 103 27.49 -27.48 21.87
C VAL A 103 28.60 -28.18 22.63
N LEU A 104 28.26 -28.68 23.82
CA LEU A 104 29.15 -29.53 24.60
C LEU A 104 29.29 -30.83 23.81
N HIS A 105 30.34 -30.90 22.98
CA HIS A 105 30.85 -32.17 22.50
C HIS A 105 31.27 -32.96 23.72
N ARG A 106 30.41 -33.89 24.14
CA ARG A 106 30.76 -34.93 25.09
C ARG A 106 31.79 -35.80 24.39
N GLU A 107 33.06 -35.46 24.54
CA GLU A 107 34.15 -36.38 24.20
C GLU A 107 34.00 -37.58 25.13
N GLY A 108 33.53 -38.68 24.54
CA GLY A 108 33.47 -39.98 25.19
C GLY A 108 34.89 -40.48 25.40
N THR A 109 35.34 -40.42 26.65
CA THR A 109 36.47 -41.21 27.11
C THR A 109 36.11 -42.70 27.11
N ARG A 110 37.00 -43.46 26.46
CA ARG A 110 37.39 -44.86 26.75
C ARG A 110 36.72 -45.97 25.94
#